data_AF-A0A9D8AWM3-F1
#
_entry.id   AF-A0A9D8AWM3-F1
#
_cell.length_a   1.000
_cell.length_b   1.000
_cell.length_c   1.000
_cell.angle_alpha   90.00
_cell.angle_beta   90.00
_cell.angle_gamma   90.00
#
_symmetry.space_group_name_H-M   'P 1'
#
loop_
_entity.id
_entity.type
_entity.pdbx_description
1 polymer ?
#
loop_
_entity_poly.entity_id
_entity_poly.type
_entity_poly.pdbx_seq_one_letter_code
_entity_poly.pdbx_strand_id
1 'polypeptide(L)'
;MSKGQSRGKPGSPAGNRSLRMLIALALLAALAAWAGTETTATGGTPHTSGQTPHVSGPGEITLLPGTVPVDEEVKGAVRQALIQAQGVVGTAAYYAISDVQAAGDWQFVSVVGLEGLDPSMEWNLLDHASWYGLILLRGEVGGLWAGAVEGTAAFSRLLAGVPDAVLAGEARQALDPLQGPVAPASSYRFPWEPGTSMVYGSLGVHDAGFPSVVGLWKAVDFVSDGNTSVGHAPNRLLAAASGTLSYICRDGTSVAVRVGDLLYVHLLDHSGLTIGRTYGPGEEIGPLRPGSFSDRCGWASQGGGWFHVHWGFPNTPTFSAGGWT
;
A
#
# COMPACT_ATOMS: atom_id res chain seq x y z
N MET A 1 9.51 -4.41 47.83
CA MET A 1 10.42 -3.55 47.06
C MET A 1 9.85 -3.36 45.67
N SER A 2 9.85 -2.11 45.22
CA SER A 2 9.13 -1.56 44.07
C SER A 2 9.75 -1.89 42.71
N LYS A 3 8.89 -1.98 41.69
CA LYS A 3 8.94 -1.40 40.32
C LYS A 3 8.04 -2.30 39.43
N GLY A 4 6.98 -1.87 38.76
CA GLY A 4 6.71 -0.59 38.10
C GLY A 4 6.39 -0.92 36.64
N GLN A 5 5.17 -1.36 36.33
CA GLN A 5 4.74 -1.75 34.97
C GLN A 5 4.14 -0.54 34.25
N SER A 6 4.82 -0.02 33.23
CA SER A 6 4.33 1.06 32.37
C SER A 6 3.45 0.51 31.25
N ARG A 7 2.23 1.03 31.15
CA ARG A 7 1.30 0.82 30.03
C ARG A 7 1.84 1.51 28.77
N GLY A 8 2.10 0.74 27.71
CA GLY A 8 2.37 1.25 26.37
C GLY A 8 1.06 1.53 25.61
N LYS A 9 0.93 2.75 25.06
CA LYS A 9 -0.18 3.21 24.22
C LYS A 9 -0.18 2.52 22.84
N PRO A 10 -1.34 2.43 22.16
CA PRO A 10 -1.46 1.83 20.83
C PRO A 10 -0.94 2.78 19.73
N GLY A 11 -0.11 2.25 18.82
CA GLY A 11 0.34 2.92 17.59
C GLY A 11 -0.68 2.78 16.45
N SER A 12 -0.78 3.80 15.61
CA SER A 12 -1.89 4.04 14.66
C SER A 12 -1.59 3.54 13.24
N PRO A 13 -2.60 3.44 12.36
CA PRO A 13 -2.55 2.70 11.10
C PRO A 13 -2.20 3.61 9.92
N ALA A 14 -1.13 3.32 9.19
CA ALA A 14 -0.64 4.23 8.14
C ALA A 14 -0.34 3.52 6.77
N GLY A 15 -0.12 2.20 6.72
CA GLY A 15 0.56 1.53 5.58
C GLY A 15 -0.21 1.19 4.28
N ASN A 16 -1.43 1.67 4.02
CA ASN A 16 -2.29 1.07 2.97
C ASN A 16 -2.48 1.84 1.64
N ARG A 17 -1.67 2.84 1.34
CA ARG A 17 -2.02 3.84 0.30
C ARG A 17 -0.94 4.15 -0.74
N SER A 18 0.22 3.54 -0.66
CA SER A 18 1.37 3.95 -1.47
C SER A 18 1.46 3.35 -2.85
N LEU A 19 0.63 2.35 -3.13
CA LEU A 19 0.66 1.64 -4.40
C LEU A 19 -0.30 2.22 -5.46
N ARG A 20 -1.40 2.85 -5.05
CA ARG A 20 -2.35 3.52 -5.97
C ARG A 20 -1.74 4.76 -6.63
N MET A 21 -0.86 5.41 -5.90
CA MET A 21 -0.02 6.54 -6.30
C MET A 21 0.89 6.24 -7.50
N LEU A 22 1.58 5.10 -7.51
CA LEU A 22 2.50 4.70 -8.60
C LEU A 22 1.76 4.35 -9.90
N ILE A 23 0.54 3.82 -9.82
CA ILE A 23 -0.30 3.53 -10.99
C ILE A 23 -0.88 4.82 -11.59
N ALA A 24 -1.28 5.79 -10.75
CA ALA A 24 -1.69 7.12 -11.21
C ALA A 24 -0.53 7.84 -11.93
N LEU A 25 0.69 7.79 -11.38
CA LEU A 25 1.89 8.36 -11.99
C LEU A 25 2.27 7.70 -13.32
N ALA A 26 2.17 6.36 -13.43
CA ALA A 26 2.51 5.65 -14.66
C ALA A 26 1.49 5.89 -15.80
N LEU A 27 0.21 6.09 -15.47
CA LEU A 27 -0.83 6.49 -16.44
C LEU A 27 -0.71 7.96 -16.88
N LEU A 28 -0.22 8.86 -16.02
CA LEU A 28 0.00 10.28 -16.35
C LEU A 28 1.31 10.53 -17.13
N ALA A 29 2.38 9.79 -16.85
CA ALA A 29 3.62 9.87 -17.62
C ALA A 29 3.46 9.46 -19.10
N ALA A 30 2.46 8.62 -19.42
CA ALA A 30 2.11 8.25 -20.79
C ALA A 30 1.34 9.36 -21.56
N LEU A 31 0.77 10.35 -20.87
CA LEU A 31 0.05 11.48 -21.48
C LEU A 31 0.94 12.70 -21.72
N ALA A 32 2.09 12.81 -21.04
CA ALA A 32 3.02 13.94 -21.14
C ALA A 32 3.95 13.91 -22.38
N ALA A 33 3.85 12.90 -23.26
CA ALA A 33 4.63 12.82 -24.50
C ALA A 33 4.14 13.76 -25.63
N TRP A 34 3.21 14.68 -25.32
CA TRP A 34 2.64 15.61 -26.29
C TRP A 34 2.52 17.05 -25.74
N ALA A 35 3.62 17.58 -25.20
CA ALA A 35 3.79 19.03 -25.08
C ALA A 35 5.29 19.37 -25.11
N GLY A 36 5.62 20.42 -25.86
CA GLY A 36 6.95 20.72 -26.35
C GLY A 36 7.96 21.27 -25.35
N THR A 37 9.14 21.48 -25.93
CA THR A 37 10.48 21.79 -25.41
C THR A 37 10.71 23.20 -24.85
N GLU A 38 11.82 23.28 -24.08
CA GLU A 38 12.63 24.44 -23.60
C GLU A 38 12.14 25.16 -22.33
N THR A 39 12.95 25.33 -21.26
CA THR A 39 14.15 26.19 -21.22
C THR A 39 15.06 25.85 -20.02
N THR A 40 16.38 26.02 -20.21
CA THR A 40 17.47 26.01 -19.21
C THR A 40 17.43 27.16 -18.19
N ALA A 41 17.84 26.93 -16.92
CA ALA A 41 18.98 27.63 -16.28
C ALA A 41 19.14 27.37 -14.74
N THR A 42 20.40 27.08 -14.39
CA THR A 42 21.21 27.50 -13.21
C THR A 42 20.92 26.97 -11.80
N GLY A 43 21.99 26.42 -11.22
CA GLY A 43 22.03 25.83 -9.89
C GLY A 43 22.09 26.83 -8.73
N GLY A 44 21.69 26.31 -7.57
CA GLY A 44 21.84 26.93 -6.27
C GLY A 44 22.35 25.90 -5.27
N THR A 45 23.42 26.26 -4.57
CA THR A 45 24.05 25.54 -3.45
C THR A 45 23.07 25.31 -2.28
N PRO A 46 23.24 24.24 -1.47
CA PRO A 46 22.34 23.97 -0.36
C PRO A 46 22.64 24.89 0.84
N HIS A 47 21.58 25.54 1.35
CA HIS A 47 21.60 26.25 2.62
C HIS A 47 21.30 25.29 3.77
N THR A 48 22.25 25.15 4.68
CA THR A 48 22.07 24.49 5.97
C THR A 48 21.49 25.50 6.97
N SER A 49 20.22 25.35 7.33
CA SER A 49 19.59 26.11 8.40
C SER A 49 19.19 25.15 9.52
N GLY A 50 19.95 25.18 10.62
CA GLY A 50 19.62 24.44 11.83
C GLY A 50 18.36 25.01 12.48
N GLN A 51 17.27 24.23 12.46
CA GLN A 51 16.11 24.46 13.31
C GLN A 51 16.14 23.47 14.48
N THR A 52 16.15 24.02 15.69
CA THR A 52 15.91 23.28 16.94
C THR A 52 14.53 22.61 16.93
N PRO A 53 14.37 21.41 17.50
CA PRO A 53 13.10 20.70 17.45
C PRO A 53 12.08 21.38 18.38
N HIS A 54 11.04 21.96 17.80
CA HIS A 54 9.84 22.31 18.54
C HIS A 54 9.01 21.03 18.75
N VAL A 55 8.65 20.74 20.00
CA VAL A 55 7.75 19.64 20.33
C VAL A 55 6.33 20.07 19.98
N SER A 56 5.89 19.60 18.82
CA SER A 56 4.59 19.87 18.24
C SER A 56 3.44 19.17 18.97
N GLY A 57 2.29 19.85 19.09
CA GLY A 57 1.11 19.34 19.79
C GLY A 57 0.40 18.20 19.02
N PRO A 58 -0.55 17.47 19.65
CA PRO A 58 -1.34 16.45 18.96
C PRO A 58 -2.15 17.09 17.82
N GLY A 59 -1.86 16.70 16.58
CA GLY A 59 -2.52 17.19 15.36
C GLY A 59 -1.67 18.12 14.48
N GLU A 60 -0.43 18.41 14.88
CA GLU A 60 0.46 19.28 14.12
C GLU A 60 1.22 18.48 13.05
N ILE A 61 0.92 18.79 11.80
CA ILE A 61 1.53 18.17 10.61
C ILE A 61 2.74 18.99 10.17
N THR A 62 3.89 18.32 10.09
CA THR A 62 5.13 18.92 9.60
C THR A 62 5.48 18.37 8.23
N LEU A 63 5.62 19.26 7.24
CA LEU A 63 6.16 18.90 5.93
C LEU A 63 7.68 19.05 5.95
N LEU A 64 8.38 17.93 5.76
CA LEU A 64 9.82 17.89 5.50
C LEU A 64 10.11 18.15 4.02
N PRO A 65 11.36 18.48 3.66
CA PRO A 65 11.77 18.52 2.27
C PRO A 65 11.40 17.24 1.53
N GLY A 66 10.73 17.40 0.39
CA GLY A 66 10.33 16.35 -0.51
C GLY A 66 11.43 15.93 -1.49
N THR A 67 11.11 15.03 -2.41
CA THR A 67 11.99 14.66 -3.53
C THR A 67 11.80 15.55 -4.76
N VAL A 68 10.77 16.41 -4.75
CA VAL A 68 10.51 17.39 -5.79
C VAL A 68 10.37 18.79 -5.19
N PRO A 69 10.83 19.85 -5.88
CA PRO A 69 10.61 21.23 -5.45
C PRO A 69 9.14 21.61 -5.64
N VAL A 70 8.59 22.34 -4.67
CA VAL A 70 7.18 22.75 -4.64
C VAL A 70 7.07 24.13 -3.99
N ASP A 71 6.19 24.98 -4.53
CA ASP A 71 5.93 26.33 -4.02
C ASP A 71 5.22 26.30 -2.65
N GLU A 72 5.37 27.38 -1.87
CA GLU A 72 4.85 27.44 -0.50
C GLU A 72 3.32 27.39 -0.44
N GLU A 73 2.63 27.89 -1.46
CA GLU A 73 1.18 27.83 -1.59
C GLU A 73 0.69 26.39 -1.69
N VAL A 74 1.36 25.58 -2.52
CA VAL A 74 1.04 24.15 -2.70
C VAL A 74 1.38 23.36 -1.44
N LYS A 75 2.52 23.65 -0.78
CA LYS A 75 2.84 23.07 0.54
C LYS A 75 1.77 23.40 1.58
N GLY A 76 1.30 24.65 1.60
CA GLY A 76 0.21 25.09 2.48
C GLY A 76 -1.09 24.31 2.22
N ALA A 77 -1.45 24.14 0.95
CA ALA A 77 -2.63 23.38 0.54
C ALA A 77 -2.54 21.89 0.92
N VAL A 78 -1.39 21.27 0.68
CA VAL A 78 -1.09 19.88 1.08
C VAL A 78 -1.22 19.73 2.59
N ARG A 79 -0.60 20.62 3.37
CA ARG A 79 -0.67 20.60 4.83
C ARG A 79 -2.13 20.69 5.31
N GLN A 80 -2.90 21.61 4.74
CA GLN A 80 -4.29 21.82 5.11
C GLN A 80 -5.16 20.60 4.77
N ALA A 81 -4.97 19.99 3.59
CA ALA A 81 -5.67 18.78 3.20
C ALA A 81 -5.37 17.61 4.16
N LEU A 82 -4.11 17.45 4.57
CA LEU A 82 -3.70 16.42 5.53
C LEU A 82 -4.34 16.66 6.92
N ILE A 83 -4.39 17.90 7.41
CA ILE A 83 -5.04 18.26 8.69
C ILE A 83 -6.53 17.89 8.66
N GLN A 84 -7.22 18.15 7.55
CA GLN A 84 -8.64 17.82 7.40
C GLN A 84 -8.90 16.32 7.28
N ALA A 85 -7.87 15.53 6.94
CA ALA A 85 -7.96 14.11 6.68
C ALA A 85 -7.48 13.23 7.85
N GLN A 86 -7.38 13.74 9.09
CA GLN A 86 -6.85 13.02 10.26
C GLN A 86 -7.45 11.62 10.54
N GLY A 87 -8.69 11.34 10.11
CA GLY A 87 -9.28 9.99 10.23
C GLY A 87 -8.83 8.99 9.16
N VAL A 88 -8.00 9.45 8.22
CA VAL A 88 -7.71 8.84 6.93
C VAL A 88 -6.17 8.81 6.80
N VAL A 89 -5.46 9.88 7.12
CA VAL A 89 -3.99 9.85 7.29
C VAL A 89 -3.62 9.18 8.63
N GLY A 90 -2.56 8.35 8.66
CA GLY A 90 -2.16 7.59 9.86
C GLY A 90 -1.57 8.46 10.98
N THR A 91 -0.78 7.88 11.91
CA THR A 91 -0.14 8.66 12.99
C THR A 91 1.07 9.50 12.61
N ALA A 92 1.53 9.41 11.36
CA ALA A 92 2.73 10.11 10.94
C ALA A 92 2.64 11.60 11.33
N ALA A 93 3.66 12.08 12.04
CA ALA A 93 3.81 13.50 12.40
C ALA A 93 4.53 14.30 11.29
N TYR A 94 5.30 13.58 10.47
CA TYR A 94 6.09 14.12 9.38
C TYR A 94 5.58 13.59 8.05
N TYR A 95 5.56 14.46 7.05
CA TYR A 95 5.18 14.12 5.69
C TYR A 95 6.16 14.75 4.71
N ALA A 96 6.31 14.15 3.54
CA ALA A 96 7.12 14.69 2.46
C ALA A 96 6.39 14.52 1.12
N ILE A 97 6.54 15.50 0.23
CA ILE A 97 5.99 15.42 -1.13
C ILE A 97 6.99 14.64 -1.99
N SER A 98 6.54 13.54 -2.59
CA SER A 98 7.39 12.67 -3.41
C SER A 98 7.28 12.93 -4.92
N ASP A 99 6.16 13.50 -5.37
CA ASP A 99 5.93 13.83 -6.78
C ASP A 99 4.77 14.83 -6.93
N VAL A 100 4.77 15.60 -8.02
CA VAL A 100 3.68 16.51 -8.39
C VAL A 100 3.44 16.42 -9.89
N GLN A 101 2.21 16.09 -10.28
CA GLN A 101 1.76 16.15 -11.68
C GLN A 101 0.75 17.27 -11.84
N ALA A 102 1.04 18.24 -12.71
CA ALA A 102 0.16 19.38 -12.99
C ALA A 102 -0.57 19.20 -14.33
N ALA A 103 -1.86 19.56 -14.36
CA ALA A 103 -2.69 19.52 -15.56
C ALA A 103 -3.74 20.65 -15.52
N GLY A 104 -3.43 21.77 -16.18
CA GLY A 104 -4.23 22.98 -16.08
C GLY A 104 -4.29 23.49 -14.64
N ASP A 105 -5.50 23.73 -14.12
CA ASP A 105 -5.72 24.18 -12.74
C ASP A 105 -5.65 23.03 -11.71
N TRP A 106 -5.25 21.82 -12.10
CA TRP A 106 -5.23 20.65 -11.23
C TRP A 106 -3.82 20.19 -10.93
N GLN A 107 -3.59 19.73 -9.69
CA GLN A 107 -2.37 19.02 -9.32
C GLN A 107 -2.68 17.72 -8.59
N PHE A 108 -1.98 16.66 -8.99
CA PHE A 108 -1.97 15.36 -8.34
C PHE A 108 -0.66 15.24 -7.57
N VAL A 109 -0.76 15.33 -6.25
CA VAL A 109 0.40 15.42 -5.36
C VAL A 109 0.59 14.12 -4.61
N SER A 110 1.78 13.55 -4.78
CA SER A 110 2.23 12.37 -4.06
C SER A 110 2.82 12.73 -2.72
N VAL A 111 2.29 12.12 -1.65
CA VAL A 111 2.73 12.40 -0.29
C VAL A 111 3.04 11.11 0.43
N VAL A 112 4.17 11.10 1.13
CA VAL A 112 4.56 10.05 2.06
C VAL A 112 4.48 10.57 3.50
N GLY A 113 3.92 9.77 4.40
CA GLY A 113 3.96 9.95 5.83
C GLY A 113 5.12 9.15 6.41
N LEU A 114 5.86 9.77 7.32
CA LEU A 114 7.14 9.30 7.82
C LEU A 114 7.08 9.07 9.32
N GLU A 115 7.65 7.95 9.76
CA GLU A 115 7.85 7.59 11.16
C GLU A 115 9.27 7.06 11.37
N GLY A 116 9.73 7.00 12.64
CA GLY A 116 11.04 6.45 12.96
C GLY A 116 12.24 7.32 12.56
N LEU A 117 12.01 8.61 12.27
CA LEU A 117 13.08 9.54 11.90
C LEU A 117 14.05 9.75 13.06
N ASP A 118 15.33 9.81 12.71
CA ASP A 118 16.40 10.18 13.62
C ASP A 118 16.47 11.72 13.80
N PRO A 119 17.33 12.24 14.70
CA PRO A 119 17.45 13.68 14.93
C PRO A 119 17.93 14.49 13.71
N SER A 120 18.54 13.87 12.70
CA SER A 120 18.94 14.54 11.46
C SER A 120 17.77 14.80 10.52
N MET A 121 16.64 14.08 10.72
CA MET A 121 15.43 14.15 9.92
C MET A 121 15.65 13.79 8.44
N GLU A 122 16.78 13.14 8.13
CA GLU A 122 17.02 12.52 6.84
C GLU A 122 16.07 11.33 6.66
N TRP A 123 15.55 11.15 5.45
CA TRP A 123 14.59 10.09 5.21
C TRP A 123 14.75 9.38 3.88
N ASN A 124 14.33 8.11 3.88
CA ASN A 124 14.18 7.30 2.67
C ASN A 124 12.88 6.49 2.74
N LEU A 125 12.40 6.05 1.58
CA LEU A 125 11.13 5.34 1.48
C LEU A 125 11.16 3.92 2.08
N LEU A 126 12.32 3.27 2.12
CA LEU A 126 12.45 1.89 2.58
C LEU A 126 12.36 1.79 4.10
N ASP A 127 12.98 2.75 4.80
CA ASP A 127 13.14 2.67 6.25
C ASP A 127 12.09 3.46 7.02
N HIS A 128 11.59 4.57 6.46
CA HIS A 128 10.79 5.54 7.23
C HIS A 128 9.35 5.70 6.74
N ALA A 129 9.01 5.21 5.55
CA ALA A 129 7.68 5.42 5.02
C ALA A 129 6.64 4.57 5.78
N SER A 130 5.75 5.25 6.49
CA SER A 130 4.65 4.62 7.21
C SER A 130 3.32 4.75 6.46
N TRP A 131 3.14 5.82 5.67
CA TRP A 131 1.90 6.10 4.95
C TRP A 131 2.11 6.63 3.54
N TYR A 132 1.32 6.11 2.61
CA TYR A 132 1.22 6.50 1.20
C TYR A 132 0.07 7.49 0.98
N GLY A 133 0.03 8.35 -0.02
CA GLY A 133 -1.27 8.87 -0.43
C GLY A 133 -1.27 9.96 -1.48
N LEU A 134 -2.39 10.00 -2.19
CA LEU A 134 -2.67 11.02 -3.20
C LEU A 134 -3.45 12.20 -2.60
N ILE A 135 -3.00 13.40 -2.90
CA ILE A 135 -3.73 14.63 -2.66
C ILE A 135 -4.07 15.25 -4.01
N LEU A 136 -5.36 15.50 -4.22
CA LEU A 136 -5.82 16.25 -5.38
C LEU A 136 -5.95 17.72 -4.96
N LEU A 137 -5.34 18.60 -5.73
CA LEU A 137 -5.45 20.04 -5.57
C LEU A 137 -6.10 20.67 -6.82
N ARG A 138 -6.92 21.70 -6.60
CA ARG A 138 -7.49 22.55 -7.64
C ARG A 138 -7.20 24.01 -7.33
N GLY A 139 -6.57 24.71 -8.28
CA GLY A 139 -6.34 26.14 -8.21
C GLY A 139 -7.66 26.89 -8.28
N GLU A 140 -7.81 27.88 -7.42
CA GLU A 140 -8.95 28.78 -7.37
C GLU A 140 -8.51 30.21 -7.70
N VAL A 141 -9.49 31.06 -8.02
CA VAL A 141 -9.24 32.47 -8.32
C VAL A 141 -8.56 33.13 -7.12
N GLY A 142 -7.45 33.82 -7.37
CA GLY A 142 -6.67 34.50 -6.31
C GLY A 142 -5.51 33.68 -5.75
N GLY A 143 -5.12 32.57 -6.41
CA GLY A 143 -3.95 31.77 -6.01
C GLY A 143 -4.20 30.85 -4.81
N LEU A 144 -5.45 30.70 -4.40
CA LEU A 144 -5.87 29.76 -3.37
C LEU A 144 -5.99 28.36 -3.97
N TRP A 145 -5.86 27.33 -3.13
CA TRP A 145 -5.98 25.94 -3.53
C TRP A 145 -7.04 25.24 -2.67
N ALA A 146 -7.96 24.55 -3.34
CA ALA A 146 -8.80 23.54 -2.70
C ALA A 146 -8.08 22.20 -2.78
N GLY A 147 -7.92 21.50 -1.65
CA GLY A 147 -7.20 20.24 -1.59
C GLY A 147 -7.93 19.17 -0.78
N ALA A 148 -7.79 17.90 -1.18
CA ALA A 148 -8.34 16.77 -0.45
C ALA A 148 -7.48 15.51 -0.59
N VAL A 149 -7.50 14.64 0.42
CA VAL A 149 -6.71 13.40 0.49
C VAL A 149 -7.54 12.21 0.01
N GLU A 150 -6.95 11.33 -0.81
CA GLU A 150 -7.55 10.07 -1.27
C GLU A 150 -8.16 9.27 -0.10
N GLY A 151 -9.35 8.72 -0.31
CA GLY A 151 -10.12 8.01 0.72
C GLY A 151 -11.06 8.90 1.53
N THR A 152 -11.07 10.22 1.32
CA THR A 152 -12.05 11.13 1.93
C THR A 152 -13.23 11.42 0.99
N ALA A 153 -14.41 11.71 1.56
CA ALA A 153 -15.55 12.20 0.78
C ALA A 153 -15.27 13.55 0.09
N ALA A 154 -14.38 14.36 0.66
CA ALA A 154 -13.92 15.60 0.04
C ALA A 154 -13.13 15.33 -1.25
N PHE A 155 -12.30 14.27 -1.25
CA PHE A 155 -11.56 13.85 -2.43
C PHE A 155 -12.48 13.36 -3.53
N SER A 156 -13.46 12.50 -3.23
CA SER A 156 -14.45 12.05 -4.23
C SER A 156 -15.19 13.23 -4.88
N ARG A 157 -15.61 14.23 -4.07
CA ARG A 157 -16.25 15.45 -4.57
C ARG A 157 -15.32 16.28 -5.46
N LEU A 158 -14.07 16.43 -5.05
CA LEU A 158 -13.08 17.21 -5.80
C LEU A 158 -12.72 16.50 -7.12
N LEU A 159 -12.52 15.18 -7.07
CA LEU A 159 -12.22 14.32 -8.21
C LEU A 159 -13.34 14.30 -9.25
N ALA A 160 -14.60 14.30 -8.81
CA ALA A 160 -15.76 14.43 -9.70
C ALA A 160 -15.79 15.75 -10.50
N GLY A 161 -15.07 16.77 -10.03
CA GLY A 161 -14.93 18.05 -10.73
C GLY A 161 -13.81 18.09 -11.78
N VAL A 162 -12.95 17.06 -11.85
CA VAL A 162 -11.83 17.01 -12.80
C VAL A 162 -12.35 16.79 -14.22
N PRO A 163 -12.06 17.67 -15.19
CA PRO A 163 -12.51 17.50 -16.59
C PRO A 163 -11.95 16.24 -17.24
N ASP A 164 -12.69 15.65 -18.20
CA ASP A 164 -12.22 14.47 -18.96
C ASP A 164 -10.91 14.71 -19.73
N ALA A 165 -10.66 15.96 -20.16
CA ALA A 165 -9.41 16.35 -20.80
C ALA A 165 -8.19 16.28 -19.86
N VAL A 166 -8.41 16.33 -18.55
CA VAL A 166 -7.37 16.19 -17.53
C VAL A 166 -7.28 14.75 -17.04
N LEU A 167 -8.41 14.10 -16.80
CA LEU A 167 -8.48 12.74 -16.29
C LEU A 167 -9.73 12.05 -16.83
N ALA A 168 -9.54 11.02 -17.66
CA ALA A 168 -10.64 10.27 -18.24
C ALA A 168 -11.55 9.65 -17.16
N GLY A 169 -12.84 9.48 -17.46
CA GLY A 169 -13.82 8.94 -16.51
C GLY A 169 -13.45 7.59 -15.88
N GLU A 170 -12.84 6.68 -16.66
CA GLU A 170 -12.34 5.39 -16.17
C GLU A 170 -11.22 5.57 -15.13
N ALA A 171 -10.28 6.49 -15.39
CA ALA A 171 -9.19 6.80 -14.47
C ALA A 171 -9.71 7.50 -13.21
N ARG A 172 -10.73 8.37 -13.31
CA ARG A 172 -11.40 8.94 -12.13
C ARG A 172 -12.05 7.84 -11.27
N GLN A 173 -12.74 6.88 -11.87
CA GLN A 173 -13.33 5.76 -11.13
C GLN A 173 -12.26 4.91 -10.43
N ALA A 174 -11.13 4.66 -11.09
CA ALA A 174 -10.02 3.92 -10.50
C ALA A 174 -9.37 4.65 -9.30
N LEU A 175 -9.37 5.98 -9.32
CA LEU A 175 -8.80 6.82 -8.26
C LEU A 175 -9.75 7.08 -7.09
N ASP A 176 -11.05 6.84 -7.23
CA ASP A 176 -12.02 7.07 -6.16
C ASP A 176 -12.32 5.78 -5.37
N PRO A 177 -11.64 5.50 -4.24
CA PRO A 177 -11.96 4.34 -3.39
C PRO A 177 -13.41 4.27 -2.93
N LEU A 178 -14.13 5.39 -2.85
CA LEU A 178 -15.49 5.46 -2.33
C LEU A 178 -16.55 5.34 -3.43
N GLN A 179 -16.18 5.59 -4.68
CA GLN A 179 -17.06 5.46 -5.87
C GLN A 179 -16.67 4.30 -6.78
N GLY A 180 -15.55 3.62 -6.51
CA GLY A 180 -15.31 2.31 -7.09
C GLY A 180 -16.54 1.44 -6.84
N PRO A 181 -16.95 0.60 -7.81
CA PRO A 181 -18.02 -0.35 -7.55
C PRO A 181 -17.69 -1.03 -6.23
N VAL A 182 -18.59 -0.94 -5.25
CA VAL A 182 -18.53 -1.76 -4.04
C VAL A 182 -18.36 -3.16 -4.59
N ALA A 183 -17.14 -3.70 -4.52
CA ALA A 183 -16.90 -5.05 -4.99
C ALA A 183 -17.95 -5.88 -4.25
N PRO A 184 -18.90 -6.53 -4.97
CA PRO A 184 -19.99 -7.23 -4.33
C PRO A 184 -19.34 -8.16 -3.33
N ALA A 185 -19.58 -7.94 -2.03
CA ALA A 185 -18.87 -8.51 -0.88
C ALA A 185 -17.85 -9.55 -1.34
N SER A 186 -16.64 -9.10 -1.72
CA SER A 186 -15.77 -9.88 -2.61
C SER A 186 -15.69 -11.30 -2.08
N SER A 187 -16.35 -12.24 -2.77
CA SER A 187 -16.26 -13.64 -2.38
C SER A 187 -14.84 -14.02 -2.76
N TYR A 188 -13.90 -13.84 -1.83
CA TYR A 188 -12.54 -14.28 -2.03
C TYR A 188 -12.64 -15.72 -2.52
N ARG A 189 -11.96 -16.08 -3.60
CA ARG A 189 -11.87 -17.49 -3.97
C ARG A 189 -10.76 -18.11 -3.15
N PHE A 190 -10.81 -19.42 -2.93
CA PHE A 190 -9.62 -20.08 -2.42
C PHE A 190 -8.44 -19.90 -3.39
N PRO A 191 -7.21 -19.66 -2.90
CA PRO A 191 -6.07 -19.28 -3.72
C PRO A 191 -5.41 -20.46 -4.46
N TRP A 192 -6.19 -21.46 -4.85
CA TRP A 192 -5.71 -22.62 -5.60
C TRP A 192 -6.67 -22.97 -6.73
N GLU A 193 -6.34 -24.04 -7.47
CA GLU A 193 -7.09 -24.45 -8.65
C GLU A 193 -8.54 -24.86 -8.32
N PRO A 194 -9.55 -24.29 -9.01
CA PRO A 194 -10.94 -24.69 -8.79
C PRO A 194 -11.15 -26.19 -8.97
N GLY A 195 -12.01 -26.79 -8.15
CA GLY A 195 -12.27 -28.24 -8.20
C GLY A 195 -11.21 -29.10 -7.49
N THR A 196 -10.20 -28.48 -6.89
CA THR A 196 -9.20 -29.17 -6.05
C THR A 196 -9.29 -28.72 -4.58
N SER A 197 -8.66 -29.47 -3.69
CA SER A 197 -8.68 -29.22 -2.25
C SER A 197 -7.27 -29.02 -1.67
N MET A 198 -7.21 -28.23 -0.61
CA MET A 198 -6.09 -28.19 0.33
C MET A 198 -6.65 -28.47 1.74
N VAL A 199 -5.81 -28.96 2.64
CA VAL A 199 -6.19 -29.29 4.02
C VAL A 199 -5.76 -28.15 4.94
N TYR A 200 -6.56 -27.85 5.95
CA TYR A 200 -6.15 -26.90 7.00
C TYR A 200 -4.85 -27.36 7.67
N GLY A 201 -3.91 -26.44 7.83
CA GLY A 201 -2.76 -26.61 8.70
C GLY A 201 -3.16 -26.65 10.17
N SER A 202 -2.27 -27.18 11.00
CA SER A 202 -2.56 -27.48 12.41
C SER A 202 -2.86 -26.27 13.29
N LEU A 203 -2.45 -25.06 12.86
CA LEU A 203 -2.63 -23.83 13.63
C LEU A 203 -4.03 -23.21 13.47
N GLY A 204 -4.81 -23.67 12.48
CA GLY A 204 -6.07 -23.01 12.13
C GLY A 204 -5.86 -21.52 11.83
N VAL A 205 -6.77 -20.67 12.32
CA VAL A 205 -6.64 -19.22 12.21
C VAL A 205 -5.70 -18.69 13.30
N HIS A 206 -4.62 -18.05 12.90
CA HIS A 206 -3.57 -17.55 13.79
C HIS A 206 -3.07 -16.17 13.33
N ASP A 207 -2.11 -15.56 14.03
CA ASP A 207 -1.57 -14.24 13.65
C ASP A 207 -0.74 -14.34 12.38
N ALA A 208 -0.89 -13.36 11.47
CA ALA A 208 -0.23 -13.42 10.17
C ALA A 208 1.31 -13.36 10.23
N GLY A 209 1.92 -12.92 11.33
CA GLY A 209 3.38 -12.94 11.50
C GLY A 209 4.16 -11.84 10.77
N PHE A 210 3.47 -10.85 10.17
CA PHE A 210 4.08 -9.71 9.49
C PHE A 210 3.57 -8.38 10.08
N PRO A 211 3.87 -8.07 11.35
CA PRO A 211 3.28 -6.92 12.06
C PRO A 211 3.63 -5.57 11.41
N SER A 212 4.80 -5.45 10.79
CA SER A 212 5.22 -4.23 10.06
C SER A 212 4.53 -4.05 8.70
N VAL A 213 3.87 -5.09 8.17
CA VAL A 213 3.26 -5.08 6.83
C VAL A 213 1.73 -5.10 6.91
N VAL A 214 1.18 -5.95 7.77
CA VAL A 214 -0.26 -6.24 7.85
C VAL A 214 -0.82 -6.13 9.28
N GLY A 215 -0.05 -5.60 10.23
CA GLY A 215 -0.53 -5.29 11.58
C GLY A 215 -1.26 -6.45 12.27
N LEU A 216 -2.56 -6.29 12.53
CA LEU A 216 -3.42 -7.23 13.26
C LEU A 216 -4.03 -8.33 12.39
N TRP A 217 -3.55 -8.54 11.16
CA TRP A 217 -4.12 -9.56 10.27
C TRP A 217 -3.98 -10.97 10.85
N LYS A 218 -4.94 -11.80 10.46
CA LYS A 218 -4.90 -13.23 10.72
C LYS A 218 -4.38 -13.95 9.49
N ALA A 219 -3.96 -15.18 9.68
CA ALA A 219 -3.62 -16.10 8.61
C ALA A 219 -4.20 -17.47 8.89
N VAL A 220 -4.28 -18.24 7.81
CA VAL A 220 -4.63 -19.64 7.82
C VAL A 220 -3.68 -20.38 6.89
N ASP A 221 -3.24 -21.54 7.34
CA ASP A 221 -2.40 -22.41 6.53
C ASP A 221 -3.28 -23.41 5.76
N PHE A 222 -3.06 -23.50 4.46
CA PHE A 222 -3.66 -24.53 3.61
C PHE A 222 -2.57 -25.35 2.94
N VAL A 223 -2.59 -26.66 3.17
CA VAL A 223 -1.52 -27.60 2.91
C VAL A 223 -1.94 -28.60 1.82
N SER A 224 -1.04 -28.92 0.88
CA SER A 224 -1.26 -29.93 -0.17
C SER A 224 0.03 -30.68 -0.50
N ASP A 225 -0.11 -31.91 -1.01
CA ASP A 225 0.97 -32.73 -1.56
C ASP A 225 1.05 -32.66 -3.10
N GLY A 226 0.14 -31.90 -3.74
CA GLY A 226 0.10 -31.75 -5.20
C GLY A 226 -0.49 -32.93 -5.95
N ASN A 227 -1.07 -33.92 -5.27
CA ASN A 227 -1.61 -35.11 -5.92
C ASN A 227 -2.98 -34.86 -6.56
N THR A 228 -2.96 -34.30 -7.77
CA THR A 228 -4.18 -33.98 -8.53
C THR A 228 -5.00 -35.22 -8.91
N SER A 229 -4.40 -36.42 -8.91
CA SER A 229 -5.12 -37.67 -9.22
C SER A 229 -6.16 -38.04 -8.15
N VAL A 230 -6.02 -37.51 -6.93
CA VAL A 230 -7.00 -37.67 -5.83
C VAL A 230 -7.70 -36.34 -5.48
N GLY A 231 -7.58 -35.33 -6.35
CA GLY A 231 -8.25 -34.04 -6.18
C GLY A 231 -7.53 -33.03 -5.29
N HIS A 232 -6.28 -33.28 -4.88
CA HIS A 232 -5.50 -32.28 -4.15
C HIS A 232 -5.01 -31.18 -5.08
N ALA A 233 -4.90 -29.95 -4.56
CA ALA A 233 -4.48 -28.81 -5.34
C ALA A 233 -3.02 -28.95 -5.80
N PRO A 234 -2.69 -28.68 -7.07
CA PRO A 234 -1.31 -28.65 -7.54
C PRO A 234 -0.53 -27.49 -6.91
N ASN A 235 0.80 -27.51 -7.04
CA ASN A 235 1.66 -26.44 -6.53
C ASN A 235 1.60 -25.18 -7.42
N ARG A 236 0.44 -24.52 -7.40
CA ARG A 236 0.10 -23.39 -8.24
C ARG A 236 -0.81 -22.45 -7.47
N LEU A 237 -0.23 -21.39 -6.91
CA LEU A 237 -0.96 -20.41 -6.12
C LEU A 237 -1.62 -19.38 -7.04
N LEU A 238 -2.91 -19.14 -6.82
CA LEU A 238 -3.73 -18.22 -7.58
C LEU A 238 -4.16 -17.04 -6.71
N ALA A 239 -4.34 -15.88 -7.31
CA ALA A 239 -4.92 -14.73 -6.64
C ALA A 239 -6.38 -15.03 -6.25
N ALA A 240 -6.71 -14.74 -5.00
CA ALA A 240 -8.03 -14.98 -4.41
C ALA A 240 -9.01 -13.81 -4.67
N ALA A 241 -8.48 -12.66 -5.06
CA ALA A 241 -9.25 -11.52 -5.54
C ALA A 241 -8.36 -10.69 -6.47
N SER A 242 -8.99 -9.73 -7.16
CA SER A 242 -8.25 -8.70 -7.86
C SER A 242 -7.43 -7.90 -6.86
N GLY A 243 -6.19 -7.59 -7.20
CA GLY A 243 -5.37 -6.74 -6.35
C GLY A 243 -4.04 -6.42 -6.98
N THR A 244 -3.43 -5.35 -6.52
CA THR A 244 -2.09 -4.95 -6.94
C THR A 244 -1.07 -5.37 -5.89
N LEU A 245 0.06 -5.91 -6.34
CA LEU A 245 1.16 -6.35 -5.51
C LEU A 245 1.84 -5.13 -4.85
N SER A 246 1.65 -4.95 -3.53
CA SER A 246 2.13 -3.79 -2.73
C SER A 246 3.38 -4.06 -1.93
N TYR A 247 3.69 -5.32 -1.67
CA TYR A 247 4.79 -5.71 -0.81
C TYR A 247 5.42 -7.00 -1.31
N ILE A 248 6.75 -7.07 -1.23
CA ILE A 248 7.52 -8.30 -1.45
C ILE A 248 8.59 -8.39 -0.38
N CYS A 249 8.61 -9.50 0.34
CA CYS A 249 9.77 -9.97 1.12
C CYS A 249 10.51 -11.02 0.31
N ARG A 250 11.83 -10.85 0.12
CA ARG A 250 12.72 -11.88 -0.42
C ARG A 250 13.85 -12.16 0.55
N ASP A 251 14.17 -13.42 0.79
CA ASP A 251 15.32 -13.83 1.62
C ASP A 251 16.19 -14.92 0.96
N GLY A 252 15.89 -15.29 -0.29
CA GLY A 252 16.56 -16.38 -1.01
C GLY A 252 16.05 -17.78 -0.63
N THR A 253 15.24 -17.89 0.42
CA THR A 253 14.54 -19.09 0.82
C THR A 253 13.11 -19.06 0.28
N SER A 254 12.30 -18.10 0.71
CA SER A 254 10.89 -18.00 0.30
C SER A 254 10.52 -16.55 0.02
N VAL A 255 9.35 -16.38 -0.59
CA VAL A 255 8.79 -15.06 -0.86
C VAL A 255 7.45 -14.90 -0.17
N ALA A 256 7.26 -13.73 0.44
CA ALA A 256 5.97 -13.25 0.92
C ALA A 256 5.55 -12.05 0.09
N VAL A 257 4.33 -12.06 -0.44
CA VAL A 257 3.77 -10.94 -1.20
C VAL A 257 2.43 -10.52 -0.64
N ARG A 258 2.13 -9.23 -0.77
CA ARG A 258 0.80 -8.71 -0.50
C ARG A 258 0.15 -8.27 -1.80
N VAL A 259 -1.00 -8.83 -2.13
CA VAL A 259 -1.80 -8.50 -3.32
C VAL A 259 -3.16 -8.01 -2.86
N GLY A 260 -3.43 -6.71 -3.04
CA GLY A 260 -4.60 -6.06 -2.46
C GLY A 260 -4.66 -6.22 -0.93
N ASP A 261 -5.80 -6.72 -0.44
CA ASP A 261 -6.03 -6.97 0.99
C ASP A 261 -5.74 -8.42 1.41
N LEU A 262 -4.85 -9.11 0.69
CA LEU A 262 -4.45 -10.48 1.01
C LEU A 262 -2.94 -10.65 0.99
N LEU A 263 -2.44 -11.48 1.90
CA LEU A 263 -1.03 -11.83 2.03
C LEU A 263 -0.83 -13.28 1.61
N TYR A 264 0.14 -13.52 0.73
CA TYR A 264 0.50 -14.83 0.21
C TYR A 264 1.96 -15.10 0.58
N VAL A 265 2.18 -16.11 1.39
CA VAL A 265 3.50 -16.43 1.92
C VAL A 265 3.93 -17.81 1.46
N HIS A 266 5.24 -18.06 1.50
CA HIS A 266 5.88 -19.31 1.09
C HIS A 266 5.95 -19.53 -0.42
N LEU A 267 5.96 -18.47 -1.22
CA LEU A 267 6.18 -18.56 -2.67
C LEU A 267 7.65 -18.87 -2.99
N LEU A 268 7.90 -19.46 -4.15
CA LEU A 268 9.22 -19.44 -4.79
C LEU A 268 9.41 -18.09 -5.49
N ASP A 269 10.64 -17.56 -5.48
CA ASP A 269 10.94 -16.29 -6.17
C ASP A 269 10.95 -16.49 -7.70
N HIS A 270 10.43 -15.51 -8.42
CA HIS A 270 10.50 -15.44 -9.88
C HIS A 270 10.33 -13.99 -10.36
N SER A 271 10.74 -13.72 -11.59
CA SER A 271 10.72 -12.37 -12.19
C SER A 271 9.32 -11.78 -12.36
N GLY A 272 8.26 -12.60 -12.25
CA GLY A 272 6.88 -12.13 -12.32
C GLY A 272 6.40 -11.40 -11.07
N LEU A 273 7.06 -11.60 -9.92
CA LEU A 273 6.74 -10.93 -8.66
C LEU A 273 7.31 -9.51 -8.67
N THR A 274 6.57 -8.57 -9.24
CA THR A 274 6.99 -7.17 -9.32
C THR A 274 5.99 -6.28 -8.59
N ILE A 275 6.48 -5.39 -7.73
CA ILE A 275 5.65 -4.38 -7.07
C ILE A 275 4.92 -3.56 -8.14
N GLY A 276 3.62 -3.33 -7.94
CA GLY A 276 2.77 -2.62 -8.89
C GLY A 276 2.10 -3.50 -9.95
N ARG A 277 2.46 -4.79 -10.05
CA ARG A 277 1.71 -5.74 -10.89
C ARG A 277 0.30 -5.93 -10.32
N THR A 278 -0.71 -5.77 -11.17
CA THR A 278 -2.10 -6.11 -10.84
C THR A 278 -2.38 -7.54 -11.26
N TYR A 279 -3.02 -8.29 -10.37
CA TYR A 279 -3.54 -9.62 -10.61
C TYR A 279 -5.07 -9.58 -10.70
N GLY A 280 -5.64 -10.32 -11.62
CA GLY A 280 -7.07 -10.65 -11.62
C GLY A 280 -7.39 -11.83 -10.70
N PRO A 281 -8.66 -12.04 -10.31
CA PRO A 281 -9.04 -13.22 -9.51
C PRO A 281 -8.79 -14.49 -10.33
N GLY A 282 -8.06 -15.45 -9.77
CA GLY A 282 -7.70 -16.68 -10.48
C GLY A 282 -6.44 -16.59 -11.32
N GLU A 283 -5.84 -15.41 -11.44
CA GLU A 283 -4.52 -15.27 -12.06
C GLU A 283 -3.46 -15.94 -11.20
N GLU A 284 -2.49 -16.58 -11.85
CA GLU A 284 -1.40 -17.27 -11.17
C GLU A 284 -0.42 -16.27 -10.55
N ILE A 285 -0.21 -16.41 -9.25
CA ILE A 285 0.83 -15.69 -8.52
C ILE A 285 2.16 -16.41 -8.72
N GLY A 286 2.17 -17.73 -8.52
CA GLY A 286 3.35 -18.57 -8.69
C GLY A 286 3.30 -19.85 -7.85
N PRO A 287 4.33 -20.70 -7.91
CA PRO A 287 4.42 -21.90 -7.09
C PRO A 287 4.86 -21.58 -5.65
N LEU A 288 4.44 -22.43 -4.71
CA LEU A 288 4.86 -22.42 -3.31
C LEU A 288 6.16 -23.23 -3.13
N ARG A 289 6.90 -22.93 -2.08
CA ARG A 289 8.12 -23.63 -1.67
C ARG A 289 7.76 -24.96 -1.00
N PRO A 290 8.21 -26.10 -1.56
CA PRO A 290 8.03 -27.40 -0.92
C PRO A 290 8.99 -27.64 0.25
N GLY A 291 8.63 -28.56 1.15
CA GLY A 291 9.46 -28.98 2.27
C GLY A 291 9.56 -27.95 3.39
N SER A 292 10.20 -28.32 4.50
CA SER A 292 10.39 -27.42 5.65
C SER A 292 11.47 -26.37 5.38
N PHE A 293 11.28 -25.18 5.92
CA PHE A 293 12.26 -24.09 5.88
C PHE A 293 12.00 -23.07 6.99
N SER A 294 12.97 -22.22 7.28
CA SER A 294 12.89 -21.20 8.32
C SER A 294 13.74 -20.01 7.92
N ASP A 295 13.12 -18.89 7.59
CA ASP A 295 13.83 -17.68 7.22
C ASP A 295 12.97 -16.41 7.42
N ARG A 296 13.51 -15.24 7.11
CA ARG A 296 12.92 -13.92 7.38
C ARG A 296 11.53 -13.73 6.76
N CYS A 297 11.30 -14.27 5.58
CA CYS A 297 10.07 -14.12 4.81
C CYS A 297 9.08 -15.26 5.05
N GLY A 298 9.40 -16.23 5.92
CA GLY A 298 8.47 -17.28 6.31
C GLY A 298 9.14 -18.48 6.95
N TRP A 299 8.35 -19.21 7.72
CA TRP A 299 8.71 -20.49 8.31
C TRP A 299 7.67 -21.54 7.95
N ALA A 300 8.12 -22.76 7.63
CA ALA A 300 7.27 -23.90 7.32
C ALA A 300 7.82 -25.18 7.94
N SER A 301 6.93 -25.99 8.51
CA SER A 301 7.23 -27.36 8.97
C SER A 301 6.30 -28.35 8.26
N GLN A 302 6.78 -28.99 7.19
CA GLN A 302 5.98 -29.83 6.30
C GLN A 302 6.82 -30.94 5.66
N GLY A 303 6.17 -31.96 5.07
CA GLY A 303 6.86 -33.05 4.37
C GLY A 303 7.60 -32.56 3.12
N GLY A 304 8.63 -33.28 2.67
CA GLY A 304 9.52 -32.82 1.58
C GLY A 304 8.84 -32.50 0.25
N GLY A 305 7.77 -33.22 -0.12
CA GLY A 305 6.96 -32.95 -1.31
C GLY A 305 5.71 -32.10 -1.05
N TRP A 306 5.45 -31.76 0.22
CA TRP A 306 4.30 -30.97 0.62
C TRP A 306 4.63 -29.49 0.54
N PHE A 307 3.61 -28.69 0.29
CA PHE A 307 3.65 -27.24 0.27
C PHE A 307 2.39 -26.69 0.94
N HIS A 308 2.48 -25.47 1.46
CA HIS A 308 1.33 -24.79 1.99
C HIS A 308 1.38 -23.30 1.68
N VAL A 309 0.20 -22.70 1.56
CA VAL A 309 0.06 -21.25 1.60
C VAL A 309 -0.25 -20.85 3.03
N HIS A 310 0.55 -19.94 3.57
CA HIS A 310 0.18 -19.15 4.75
C HIS A 310 -0.55 -17.91 4.21
N TRP A 311 -1.88 -17.98 4.24
CA TRP A 311 -2.77 -17.03 3.59
C TRP A 311 -3.29 -16.01 4.60
N GLY A 312 -2.77 -14.80 4.55
CA GLY A 312 -3.14 -13.72 5.47
C GLY A 312 -4.29 -12.87 4.97
N PHE A 313 -5.15 -12.44 5.89
CA PHE A 313 -6.35 -11.67 5.65
C PHE A 313 -6.64 -10.68 6.82
N PRO A 314 -7.39 -9.59 6.56
CA PRO A 314 -7.76 -8.63 7.59
C PRO A 314 -8.52 -9.29 8.73
N ASN A 315 -8.21 -8.89 9.97
CA ASN A 315 -8.92 -9.36 11.15
C ASN A 315 -10.24 -8.60 11.33
N THR A 316 -11.21 -8.94 10.48
CA THR A 316 -12.58 -8.43 10.51
C THR A 316 -13.51 -9.45 11.18
N PRO A 317 -14.70 -9.03 11.68
CA PRO A 317 -15.64 -9.94 12.32
C PRO A 317 -16.07 -11.12 11.44
N THR A 318 -16.06 -10.93 10.12
CA THR A 318 -16.30 -11.98 9.14
C THR A 318 -15.24 -11.88 8.04
N PHE A 319 -14.77 -13.04 7.59
CA PHE A 319 -13.99 -13.21 6.37
C PHE A 319 -14.60 -14.40 5.64
N SER A 320 -14.90 -14.26 4.34
CA SER A 320 -15.50 -15.35 3.59
C SER A 320 -14.75 -15.64 2.29
N ALA A 321 -14.53 -16.93 2.03
CA ALA A 321 -13.88 -17.39 0.83
C ALA A 321 -14.58 -18.62 0.23
N GLY A 322 -14.88 -18.61 -1.07
CA GLY A 322 -15.50 -19.73 -1.78
C GLY A 322 -16.89 -20.10 -1.25
N GLY A 323 -17.58 -19.16 -0.61
CA GLY A 323 -18.85 -19.42 0.08
C GLY A 323 -18.72 -19.96 1.51
N TRP A 324 -17.49 -20.09 2.03
CA TRP A 324 -17.20 -20.45 3.42
C TRP A 324 -16.97 -19.18 4.25
N THR A 325 -17.42 -19.17 5.50
CA THR A 325 -17.22 -18.09 6.49
C THR A 325 -16.46 -18.59 7.69
#